data_AF-A0A7Y1YAQ0-F1
#
_entry.id   AF-A0A7Y1YAQ0-F1
#
_cell.length_a   1.000
_cell.length_b   1.000
_cell.length_c   1.000
_cell.angle_alpha   90.00
_cell.angle_beta   90.00
_cell.angle_gamma   90.00
#
_symmetry.space_group_name_H-M   'P 1'
#
loop_
_entity.id
_entity.type
_entity.pdbx_description
1 polymer ?
#
loop_
_entity_poly.entity_id
_entity_poly.type
_entity_poly.pdbx_seq_one_letter_code
_entity_poly.pdbx_strand_id
1 'polypeptide(L)' 'EGVVCSPLEIGLVRRAAPSLAIVTPGIRPSSAEIGDQKRVATPRQAIADGATWLVVGRPITAAEDPAEAAASIAESLAT' A
#
# COMPACT_ATOMS: atom_id res chain seq x y z
N GLU A 1 5.37 14.69 11.21
CA GLU A 1 5.06 15.25 9.87
C GLU A 1 5.20 14.14 8.83
N GLY A 2 4.48 14.21 7.72
CA GLY A 2 4.47 13.15 6.71
C GLY A 2 3.98 13.67 5.35
N VAL A 3 4.17 12.86 4.31
CA VAL A 3 3.71 13.14 2.95
C VAL A 3 2.86 12.00 2.42
N VAL A 4 1.85 12.36 1.62
CA VAL A 4 1.07 11.41 0.84
C VAL A 4 1.63 11.38 -0.58
N CYS A 5 2.02 10.21 -1.09
CA CYS A 5 2.50 10.06 -2.47
C CYS A 5 2.05 8.73 -3.09
N SER A 6 2.10 8.64 -4.42
CA SER A 6 1.78 7.39 -5.12
C SER A 6 2.86 6.33 -4.91
N PRO A 7 2.56 5.03 -5.16
CA PRO A 7 3.55 3.97 -4.96
C PRO A 7 4.84 4.15 -5.78
N LEU A 8 4.76 4.75 -6.96
CA LEU A 8 5.90 4.97 -7.84
C LEU A 8 6.89 6.04 -7.32
N GLU A 9 6.45 6.87 -6.37
CA GLU A 9 7.21 7.99 -5.84
C GLU A 9 7.90 7.66 -4.51
N ILE A 10 7.54 6.56 -3.85
CA ILE A 10 8.02 6.19 -2.51
C ILE A 10 9.55 6.22 -2.46
N GLY A 11 10.21 5.53 -3.40
CA GLY A 11 11.67 5.43 -3.39
C GLY A 11 12.36 6.79 -3.58
N LEU A 12 11.78 7.70 -4.37
CA LEU A 12 12.31 9.06 -4.53
C LEU A 12 12.14 9.87 -3.24
N VAL A 13 10.95 9.81 -2.63
CA VAL A 13 10.64 10.50 -1.38
C VAL A 13 11.52 9.98 -0.23
N ARG A 14 11.68 8.66 -0.10
CA ARG A 14 12.53 8.05 0.94
C ARG A 14 13.99 8.45 0.81
N ARG A 15 14.51 8.62 -0.42
CA ARG A 15 15.87 9.14 -0.65
C ARG A 15 16.00 10.62 -0.30
N ALA A 16 15.02 11.44 -0.67
CA ALA A 16 15.06 12.89 -0.44
C ALA A 16 14.79 13.29 1.03
N ALA A 17 13.94 12.52 1.73
CA ALA A 17 13.52 12.78 3.10
C ALA A 17 13.46 11.48 3.93
N PRO A 18 14.61 10.95 4.38
CA PRO A 18 14.71 9.62 4.99
C PRO A 18 13.94 9.44 6.29
N SER A 19 13.64 10.50 7.03
CA SER A 19 12.92 10.46 8.31
C SER A 19 11.42 10.76 8.18
N LEU A 20 10.94 11.12 6.98
CA LEU A 20 9.55 11.51 6.78
C LEU A 20 8.64 10.27 6.79
N ALA A 21 7.46 10.39 7.41
CA ALA A 21 6.43 9.37 7.29
C ALA A 21 5.84 9.42 5.87
N ILE A 22 5.83 8.29 5.17
CA ILE A 22 5.30 8.18 3.81
C ILE A 22 3.98 7.41 3.86
N VAL A 23 2.89 8.07 3.50
CA VAL A 23 1.56 7.48 3.42
C VAL A 23 1.23 7.20 1.95
N THR A 24 0.96 5.94 1.61
CA THR A 24 0.80 5.53 0.22
C THR A 24 -0.59 4.93 -0.03
N PRO A 25 -1.49 5.65 -0.74
CA PRO A 25 -2.72 5.09 -1.29
C PRO A 25 -2.50 4.32 -2.60
N GLY A 26 -3.54 3.62 -3.05
CA GLY A 26 -3.49 2.86 -4.31
C GLY A 26 -2.85 1.48 -4.18
N ILE A 27 -2.82 0.93 -2.97
CA ILE A 27 -2.28 -0.40 -2.67
C ILE A 27 -3.32 -1.47 -3.03
N ARG A 28 -2.88 -2.52 -3.73
CA ARG A 28 -3.72 -3.67 -4.08
C ARG A 28 -3.01 -4.99 -3.84
N PRO A 29 -3.64 -5.97 -3.16
CA PRO A 29 -3.13 -7.32 -3.09
C PRO A 29 -3.01 -7.94 -4.48
N SER A 30 -2.04 -8.84 -4.68
CA SER A 30 -1.83 -9.53 -5.97
C SER A 30 -3.04 -10.36 -6.42
N SER A 31 -3.90 -10.75 -5.49
CA SER A 31 -5.15 -11.50 -5.72
C SER A 31 -6.35 -10.63 -6.06
N ALA A 32 -6.25 -9.29 -5.95
CA ALA A 32 -7.38 -8.39 -6.18
C ALA A 32 -7.47 -7.97 -7.65
N GLU A 33 -8.70 -7.89 -8.19
CA GLU A 33 -8.91 -7.46 -9.57
C GLU A 33 -8.27 -6.08 -9.86
N ILE A 34 -7.53 -6.04 -10.98
CA ILE A 34 -6.91 -4.84 -11.53
C ILE A 34 -8.01 -4.07 -12.26
N GLY A 35 -8.81 -3.32 -11.51
CA GLY A 35 -9.78 -2.39 -12.09
C GLY A 35 -9.12 -1.19 -12.79
N ASP A 36 -9.77 -0.04 -12.67
CA ASP A 36 -9.50 1.26 -13.33
C ASP A 36 -8.20 2.00 -12.95
N GLN A 37 -7.30 1.43 -12.14
CA GLN A 37 -6.11 2.14 -11.64
C GLN A 37 -4.79 1.71 -12.31
N LYS A 38 -4.18 2.64 -13.04
CA LYS A 38 -2.92 2.45 -13.81
C LYS A 38 -1.62 2.45 -12.99
N ARG A 39 -1.66 2.73 -11.68
CA ARG A 39 -0.47 2.91 -10.82
C ARG A 39 -0.64 2.20 -9.47
N VAL A 40 -0.65 0.87 -9.48
CA VAL A 40 -0.85 0.03 -8.29
C VAL A 40 0.45 -0.65 -7.88
N ALA A 41 0.66 -0.79 -6.57
CA ALA A 41 1.70 -1.62 -6.00
C ALA A 41 1.10 -2.61 -5.01
N THR A 42 1.76 -3.76 -4.83
CA THR A 42 1.40 -4.70 -3.78
C THR A 42 1.78 -4.13 -2.42
N PRO A 43 1.09 -4.51 -1.33
CA PRO A 43 1.46 -4.09 0.02
C PRO A 43 2.96 -4.32 0.32
N ARG A 44 3.48 -5.51 -0.02
CA ARG A 44 4.88 -5.87 0.22
C ARG A 44 5.85 -4.99 -0.57
N GLN A 45 5.55 -4.70 -1.85
CA GLN A 45 6.40 -3.84 -2.66
C GLN A 45 6.45 -2.41 -2.08
N ALA A 46 5.31 -1.84 -1.70
CA ALA A 46 5.27 -0.48 -1.15
C ALA A 46 6.07 -0.35 0.16
N ILE A 47 6.02 -1.35 1.04
CA ILE A 47 6.85 -1.39 2.25
C ILE A 47 8.34 -1.52 1.88
N ALA A 48 8.68 -2.41 0.95
CA ALA A 48 10.06 -2.58 0.48
C ALA A 48 10.64 -1.30 -0.15
N ASP A 49 9.80 -0.52 -0.85
CA ASP A 49 10.18 0.77 -1.42
C ASP A 49 10.32 1.89 -0.37
N GLY A 50 9.84 1.65 0.85
CA GLY A 50 10.01 2.52 2.02
C GLY A 50 8.76 3.24 2.50
N ALA A 51 7.55 2.78 2.16
CA ALA A 51 6.31 3.34 2.72
C ALA A 51 6.24 3.12 4.24
N THR A 52 5.67 4.09 4.95
CA THR A 52 5.42 3.98 6.39
C THR A 52 3.99 3.49 6.66
N TRP A 53 3.03 3.98 5.89
CA TRP A 53 1.61 3.63 6.01
C TRP A 53 1.03 3.28 4.65
N LEU A 54 0.23 2.22 4.62
CA LEU A 54 -0.49 1.79 3.43
C LEU A 54 -1.96 2.17 3.58
N VAL A 55 -2.53 2.80 2.55
CA VAL A 55 -3.97 3.08 2.50
C VAL A 55 -4.62 2.12 1.52
N VAL A 56 -5.33 1.14 2.07
CA VAL A 56 -6.06 0.11 1.33
C VAL A 56 -7.57 0.38 1.44
N GLY A 57 -8.21 0.64 0.30
CA GLY A 57 -9.66 0.93 0.23
C GLY A 57 -10.46 -0.27 -0.26
N ARG A 58 -10.91 -0.19 -1.52
CA ARG A 58 -11.75 -1.20 -2.20
C ARG A 58 -11.33 -2.67 -1.96
N PRO A 59 -10.03 -3.04 -1.96
CA PRO A 59 -9.66 -4.44 -1.68
C PRO A 59 -10.11 -4.98 -0.33
N ILE A 60 -10.36 -4.12 0.67
CA ILE A 60 -10.92 -4.48 1.97
C ILE A 60 -12.43 -4.20 1.97
N THR A 61 -12.83 -2.97 1.62
CA THR A 61 -14.22 -2.52 1.84
C THR A 61 -15.24 -3.15 0.90
N ALA A 62 -14.81 -3.74 -0.22
CA ALA A 62 -15.67 -4.42 -1.18
C ALA A 62 -15.50 -5.95 -1.17
N ALA A 63 -14.72 -6.48 -0.23
CA ALA A 63 -14.60 -7.93 -0.04
C ALA A 63 -15.87 -8.50 0.59
N GLU A 64 -16.12 -9.79 0.35
CA GLU A 64 -17.22 -10.53 0.99
C GLU A 64 -17.06 -10.58 2.51
N ASP A 65 -15.82 -10.80 2.99
CA ASP A 65 -15.43 -10.63 4.38
C ASP A 65 -14.31 -9.58 4.50
N PRO A 66 -14.64 -8.33 4.87
CA PRO A 66 -13.63 -7.28 5.06
C PRO A 66 -12.63 -7.57 6.17
N ALA A 67 -13.01 -8.31 7.21
CA ALA A 67 -12.11 -8.62 8.33
C ALA A 67 -11.07 -9.65 7.89
N GLU A 68 -11.50 -10.70 7.19
CA GLU A 68 -10.59 -11.69 6.60
C GLU A 68 -9.66 -11.05 5.56
N ALA A 69 -10.18 -10.19 4.68
CA ALA A 69 -9.37 -9.48 3.69
C ALA A 69 -8.29 -8.60 4.34
N ALA A 70 -8.64 -7.84 5.38
CA ALA A 70 -7.68 -7.04 6.13
C ALA A 70 -6.63 -7.91 6.84
N ALA A 71 -7.06 -9.02 7.46
CA ALA A 71 -6.17 -9.95 8.15
C ALA A 71 -5.17 -10.59 7.18
N SER A 72 -5.62 -11.06 6.02
CA SER A 72 -4.77 -11.66 4.99
C SER A 72 -3.71 -10.67 4.47
N ILE A 73 -4.09 -9.41 4.26
CA ILE A 73 -3.14 -8.36 3.87
C ILE A 73 -2.11 -8.14 4.98
N ALA A 74 -2.54 -8.03 6.24
CA ALA A 74 -1.63 -7.85 7.37
C ALA A 74 -0.67 -9.03 7.54
N GLU A 75 -1.16 -10.27 7.43
CA GLU A 75 -0.34 -11.48 7.49
C GLU A 75 0.70 -11.52 6.37
N SER A 76 0.34 -11.08 5.16
CA SER A 76 1.28 -10.99 4.04
C SER A 76 2.45 -10.02 4.27
N LEU A 77 2.36 -9.15 5.28
CA LEU A 77 3.39 -8.17 5.66
C LEU A 77 4.21 -8.59 6.89
N ALA A 78 3.76 -9.59 7.65
CA ALA A 78 4.37 -9.98 8.93
C ALA A 78 5.64 -10.87 8.80
N THR A 79 6.32 -10.84 7.64
CA THR A 79 7.51 -11.67 7.35
C THR A 79 8.74 -10.85 7.05
#